data_AF-A0A151P1B4-F1
#
_entry.id   AF-A0A151P1B4-F1
#
_cell.length_a   1.000
_cell.length_b   1.000
_cell.length_c   1.000
_cell.angle_alpha   90.00
_cell.angle_beta   90.00
_cell.angle_gamma   90.00
#
_symmetry.space_group_name_H-M   'P 1'
#
loop_
_entity.id
_entity.type
_entity.pdbx_description
1 polymer ?
#
loop_
_entity_poly.entity_id
_entity_poly.type
_entity_poly.pdbx_seq_one_letter_code
_entity_poly.pdbx_strand_id
1 'polypeptide(L)'
;MAEAAAGNPEEGVLSRLEKLEARARALALKQEEAEQQQRQEVARLRARIRQLRRRRDELKGKVSLQQAALGRREEATSSGAEPVPTARVQERALLQWKVETVEAMLRVFYLTGISGKLTERGVCFCLSTAYDGNYLDSYYLDIVITQPVRIHRHSVPIFIPLKRIAAKYLQTDVRCFLATLSAHLNAYVGRKYQADYLQKHFSAFLGGHWQKNSLYNMLAFNYDVTTESSTFPFRVKLLYGDLDRSLPTEASVSCKEDVPASLLEKAATHSSLFMNMALHKAFDTFRKAAETPDNTEGTVPHWAGQETFLTAGMGHLRFSKSQATWMREIGTSEHQAPGLCHGQLYLAPEH
;
A
#
# COMPACT_ATOMS: atom_id res chain seq x y z
N MET A 1 27.79 9.98 -6.43
CA MET A 1 29.13 9.56 -6.01
C MET A 1 30.11 10.11 -7.03
N ALA A 2 30.90 11.10 -6.64
CA ALA A 2 31.87 11.77 -7.52
C ALA A 2 33.21 11.06 -7.38
N GLU A 3 33.70 10.47 -8.48
CA GLU A 3 35.01 9.85 -8.55
C GLU A 3 36.04 10.95 -8.88
N ALA A 4 36.74 11.41 -7.86
CA ALA A 4 37.88 12.31 -7.99
C ALA A 4 39.08 11.51 -8.52
N ALA A 5 39.30 11.53 -9.84
CA ALA A 5 40.51 11.00 -10.45
C ALA A 5 41.64 12.02 -10.29
N ALA A 6 42.53 11.77 -9.32
CA ALA A 6 43.83 12.43 -9.21
C ALA A 6 44.65 12.14 -10.48
N GLY A 7 45.06 13.19 -11.19
CA GLY A 7 45.84 13.09 -12.42
C GLY A 7 47.33 12.95 -12.16
N ASN A 8 47.95 11.96 -12.80
CA ASN A 8 49.40 11.73 -12.84
C ASN A 8 50.12 12.94 -13.48
N PRO A 9 51.16 13.53 -12.87
CA PRO A 9 51.78 14.78 -13.36
C PRO A 9 52.59 14.66 -14.67
N GLU A 10 52.72 13.45 -15.23
CA GLU A 10 53.40 13.17 -16.50
C GLU A 10 52.53 13.45 -17.75
N GLU A 11 51.23 13.75 -17.56
CA GLU A 11 50.29 13.88 -18.67
C GLU A 11 50.17 15.35 -19.12
N GLY A 12 50.76 15.66 -20.27
CA GLY A 12 50.77 17.02 -20.82
C GLY A 12 49.37 17.63 -21.00
N VAL A 13 49.26 18.95 -20.80
CA VAL A 13 47.99 19.72 -20.85
C VAL A 13 47.16 19.43 -22.11
N LEU A 14 47.83 19.23 -23.25
CA LEU A 14 47.18 18.91 -24.53
C LEU A 14 46.47 17.55 -24.51
N SER A 15 47.11 16.51 -23.97
CA SER A 15 46.50 15.17 -23.86
C SER A 15 45.27 15.19 -22.95
N ARG A 16 45.33 15.99 -21.87
CA ARG A 16 44.19 16.18 -20.97
C ARG A 16 43.00 16.90 -21.66
N LEU A 17 43.28 17.91 -22.48
CA LEU A 17 42.25 18.62 -23.25
C LEU A 17 41.59 17.70 -24.28
N GLU A 18 42.37 16.87 -24.99
CA GLU A 18 41.86 15.89 -25.94
C GLU A 18 40.93 14.86 -25.28
N LYS A 19 41.30 14.36 -24.09
CA LYS A 19 40.43 13.47 -23.30
C LYS A 19 39.13 14.15 -22.86
N LEU A 20 39.18 15.43 -22.50
CA LEU A 20 37.98 16.20 -22.12
C LEU A 20 37.06 16.43 -23.33
N GLU A 21 37.62 16.74 -24.49
CA GLU A 21 36.86 16.90 -25.72
C GLU A 21 36.20 15.58 -26.16
N ALA A 22 36.93 14.47 -26.10
CA ALA A 22 36.39 13.14 -26.38
C ALA A 22 35.23 12.77 -25.43
N ARG A 23 35.36 13.08 -24.13
CA ARG A 23 34.28 12.88 -23.15
C ARG A 23 33.06 13.78 -23.44
N ALA A 24 33.27 15.04 -23.80
CA ALA A 24 32.19 15.96 -24.14
C ALA A 24 31.40 15.47 -25.37
N ARG A 25 32.10 15.02 -26.42
CA ARG A 25 31.47 14.43 -27.62
C ARG A 25 30.71 13.14 -27.29
N ALA A 26 31.27 12.26 -26.47
CA ALA A 26 30.60 11.03 -26.05
C ALA A 26 29.33 11.31 -25.21
N LEU A 27 29.33 12.34 -24.37
CA LEU A 27 28.14 12.76 -23.61
C LEU A 27 27.06 13.35 -24.53
N ALA A 28 27.45 14.18 -25.50
CA ALA A 28 26.53 14.76 -26.47
C ALA A 28 25.81 13.67 -27.28
N LEU A 29 26.55 12.66 -27.77
CA LEU A 29 25.95 11.52 -28.49
C LEU A 29 24.98 10.73 -27.62
N LYS A 30 25.33 10.44 -26.36
CA LYS A 30 24.42 9.75 -25.42
C LYS A 30 23.15 10.56 -25.12
N GLN A 31 23.26 11.89 -25.04
CA GLN A 31 22.10 12.76 -24.86
C GLN A 31 21.20 12.72 -26.09
N GLU A 32 21.78 12.80 -27.29
CA GLU A 32 21.02 12.73 -28.53
C GLU A 32 20.29 11.38 -28.70
N GLU A 33 20.95 10.27 -28.40
CA GLU A 33 20.34 8.93 -28.39
C GLU A 33 19.16 8.84 -27.41
N ALA A 34 19.32 9.37 -26.19
CA ALA A 34 18.25 9.40 -25.19
C ALA A 34 17.05 10.25 -25.65
N GLU A 35 17.31 11.42 -26.24
CA GLU A 35 16.26 12.25 -26.82
C GLU A 35 15.53 11.57 -27.97
N GLN A 36 16.26 10.88 -28.85
CA GLN A 36 15.66 10.13 -29.96
C GLN A 36 14.77 8.99 -29.44
N GLN A 37 15.22 8.23 -28.45
CA GLN A 37 14.42 7.19 -27.80
C GLN A 37 13.14 7.77 -27.17
N GLN A 38 13.26 8.90 -26.49
CA GLN A 38 12.10 9.57 -25.88
C GLN A 38 11.10 10.05 -26.95
N ARG A 39 11.59 10.61 -28.07
CA ARG A 39 10.73 11.02 -29.20
C ARG A 39 10.00 9.83 -29.81
N GLN A 40 10.67 8.69 -29.97
CA GLN A 40 10.06 7.46 -30.50
C GLN A 40 8.96 6.92 -29.58
N GLU A 41 9.20 6.87 -28.26
CA GLU A 41 8.19 6.40 -27.30
C GLU A 41 6.98 7.35 -27.25
N VAL A 42 7.20 8.67 -27.30
CA VAL A 42 6.12 9.66 -27.40
C VAL A 42 5.32 9.46 -28.68
N ALA A 43 5.97 9.20 -29.81
CA ALA A 43 5.29 8.94 -31.08
C ALA A 43 4.43 7.66 -31.02
N ARG A 44 4.95 6.59 -30.39
CA ARG A 44 4.23 5.33 -30.16
C ARG A 44 3.00 5.53 -29.29
N LEU A 45 3.13 6.24 -28.18
CA LEU A 45 2.01 6.55 -27.28
C LEU A 45 0.94 7.39 -27.98
N ARG A 46 1.34 8.40 -28.77
CA ARG A 46 0.41 9.21 -29.57
C ARG A 46 -0.35 8.36 -30.60
N ALA A 47 0.32 7.41 -31.26
CA ALA A 47 -0.34 6.48 -32.18
C ALA A 47 -1.37 5.60 -31.44
N ARG A 48 -1.04 5.12 -30.24
CA ARG A 48 -1.97 4.33 -29.42
C ARG A 48 -3.20 5.12 -28.99
N ILE A 49 -3.02 6.39 -28.60
CA ILE A 49 -4.15 7.28 -28.26
C ILE A 49 -5.09 7.45 -29.47
N ARG A 50 -4.54 7.67 -30.66
CA ARG A 50 -5.36 7.78 -31.89
C ARG A 50 -6.16 6.51 -32.17
N GLN A 51 -5.55 5.33 -31.98
CA GLN A 51 -6.25 4.05 -32.15
C GLN A 51 -7.40 3.88 -31.15
N LEU A 52 -7.18 4.21 -29.88
CA LEU A 52 -8.20 4.11 -28.85
C LEU A 52 -9.35 5.10 -29.07
N ARG A 53 -9.05 6.32 -29.56
CA ARG A 53 -10.09 7.30 -29.94
C ARG A 53 -10.96 6.79 -31.07
N ARG A 54 -10.38 6.23 -32.14
CA ARG A 54 -11.15 5.60 -33.23
C ARG A 54 -12.09 4.52 -32.72
N ARG A 55 -11.58 3.60 -31.88
CA ARG A 55 -12.40 2.52 -31.31
C ARG A 55 -13.53 3.04 -30.42
N ARG A 56 -13.29 4.09 -29.64
CA ARG A 56 -14.34 4.77 -28.86
C ARG A 56 -15.40 5.35 -29.77
N ASP A 57 -15.00 6.03 -30.84
CA ASP A 57 -15.91 6.70 -31.75
C ASP A 57 -16.73 5.68 -32.56
N GLU A 58 -16.15 4.55 -32.96
CA GLU A 58 -16.86 3.39 -33.54
C GLU A 58 -17.92 2.83 -32.58
N LEU A 59 -17.55 2.62 -31.31
CA LEU A 59 -18.49 2.12 -30.30
C LEU A 59 -19.61 3.12 -30.02
N LYS A 60 -19.29 4.42 -29.94
CA LYS A 60 -20.30 5.48 -29.84
C LYS A 60 -21.24 5.45 -31.04
N GLY A 61 -20.72 5.33 -32.26
CA GLY A 61 -21.53 5.22 -33.47
C GLY A 61 -22.47 4.01 -33.44
N LYS A 62 -21.99 2.83 -33.01
CA LYS A 62 -22.82 1.63 -32.86
C LYS A 62 -23.95 1.84 -31.85
N VAL A 63 -23.66 2.47 -30.71
CA VAL A 63 -24.65 2.80 -29.69
C VAL A 63 -25.67 3.80 -30.22
N SER A 64 -25.22 4.88 -30.88
CA SER A 64 -26.12 5.89 -31.47
C SER A 64 -27.01 5.31 -32.57
N LEU A 65 -26.49 4.41 -33.42
CA LEU A 65 -27.30 3.73 -34.43
C LEU A 65 -28.34 2.81 -33.81
N GLN A 66 -27.99 2.09 -32.73
CA GLN A 66 -28.96 1.28 -31.99
C GLN A 66 -30.03 2.14 -31.32
N GLN A 67 -29.65 3.28 -30.73
CA GLN A 67 -30.59 4.24 -30.15
C GLN A 67 -31.53 4.85 -31.20
N ALA A 68 -31.01 5.23 -32.37
CA ALA A 68 -31.82 5.76 -33.47
C ALA A 68 -32.72 4.69 -34.12
N ALA A 69 -32.29 3.42 -34.14
CA ALA A 69 -33.10 2.31 -34.61
C ALA A 69 -34.22 1.96 -33.62
N LEU A 70 -33.97 2.09 -32.32
CA LEU A 70 -34.99 1.97 -31.27
C LEU A 70 -36.01 3.12 -31.34
N GLY A 71 -35.54 4.37 -31.49
CA GLY A 71 -36.43 5.53 -31.63
C GLY A 71 -37.32 5.49 -32.88
N ARG A 72 -36.79 5.06 -34.03
CA ARG A 72 -37.61 4.88 -35.25
C ARG A 72 -38.63 3.74 -35.16
N ARG A 73 -38.36 2.72 -34.33
CA ARG A 73 -39.30 1.63 -34.08
C ARG A 73 -40.45 2.07 -33.18
N GLU A 74 -40.19 2.97 -32.23
CA GLU A 74 -41.20 3.59 -31.37
C GLU A 74 -42.10 4.57 -32.16
N GLU A 75 -41.54 5.36 -33.09
CA GLU A 75 -42.34 6.25 -33.94
C GLU A 75 -43.26 5.49 -34.91
N ALA A 76 -42.81 4.35 -35.45
CA ALA A 76 -43.61 3.50 -36.34
C ALA A 76 -44.71 2.68 -35.63
N THR A 77 -44.72 2.63 -34.28
CA THR A 77 -45.75 1.95 -33.48
C THR A 77 -46.71 2.91 -32.78
N SER A 78 -46.68 4.21 -33.12
CA SER A 78 -47.62 5.22 -32.61
C SER A 78 -49.08 5.08 -33.09
N SER A 79 -49.44 3.98 -33.76
CA SER A 79 -50.84 3.54 -33.86
C SER A 79 -51.14 2.54 -32.72
N GLY A 80 -51.49 3.10 -31.57
CA GLY A 80 -52.24 2.41 -30.50
C GLY A 80 -51.61 1.14 -29.90
N ALA A 81 -50.50 1.25 -29.16
CA ALA A 81 -50.13 0.23 -28.18
C ALA A 81 -49.32 0.84 -27.03
N GLU A 82 -49.69 0.48 -25.80
CA GLU A 82 -49.02 0.80 -24.53
C GLU A 82 -47.48 0.66 -24.60
N PRO A 83 -46.72 1.52 -23.89
CA PRO A 83 -45.26 1.53 -23.95
C PRO A 83 -44.70 0.18 -23.48
N VAL A 84 -43.96 -0.45 -24.40
CA VAL A 84 -43.38 -1.79 -24.28
C VAL A 84 -42.50 -1.91 -23.01
N PRO A 85 -42.61 -3.01 -22.24
CA PRO A 85 -41.85 -3.23 -20.99
C PRO A 85 -40.31 -3.23 -21.14
N THR A 86 -39.78 -3.27 -22.36
CA THR A 86 -38.34 -3.37 -22.65
C THR A 86 -37.55 -2.12 -22.31
N ALA A 87 -38.09 -0.91 -22.52
CA ALA A 87 -37.41 0.35 -22.22
C ALA A 87 -37.23 0.53 -20.69
N ARG A 88 -38.27 0.23 -19.91
CA ARG A 88 -38.23 0.24 -18.45
C ARG A 88 -37.29 -0.84 -17.89
N VAL A 89 -37.17 -2.00 -18.55
CA VAL A 89 -36.24 -3.06 -18.17
C VAL A 89 -34.78 -2.64 -18.44
N GLN A 90 -34.49 -1.99 -19.57
CA GLN A 90 -33.15 -1.46 -19.87
C GLN A 90 -32.73 -0.36 -18.90
N GLU A 91 -33.64 0.56 -18.56
CA GLU A 91 -33.36 1.62 -17.60
C GLU A 91 -33.09 1.06 -16.19
N ARG A 92 -33.89 0.08 -15.75
CA ARG A 92 -33.64 -0.64 -14.49
C ARG A 92 -32.30 -1.38 -14.50
N ALA A 93 -31.96 -2.06 -15.60
CA ALA A 93 -30.67 -2.75 -15.72
C ALA A 93 -29.49 -1.77 -15.68
N LEU A 94 -29.61 -0.61 -16.33
CA LEU A 94 -28.59 0.44 -16.27
C LEU A 94 -28.42 0.99 -14.85
N LEU A 95 -29.52 1.27 -14.15
CA LEU A 95 -29.48 1.75 -12.77
C LEU A 95 -28.88 0.71 -11.83
N GLN A 96 -29.27 -0.56 -11.98
CA GLN A 96 -28.74 -1.65 -11.18
C GLN A 96 -27.25 -1.84 -11.41
N TRP A 97 -26.79 -1.80 -12.68
CA TRP A 97 -25.37 -1.82 -13.01
C TRP A 97 -24.60 -0.62 -12.42
N LYS A 98 -25.20 0.58 -12.42
CA LYS A 98 -24.61 1.76 -11.78
C LYS A 98 -24.49 1.58 -10.26
N VAL A 99 -25.52 1.04 -9.61
CA VAL A 99 -25.50 0.73 -8.17
C VAL A 99 -24.41 -0.28 -7.86
N GLU A 100 -24.38 -1.41 -8.59
CA GLU A 100 -23.35 -2.44 -8.44
C GLU A 100 -21.94 -1.88 -8.65
N THR A 101 -21.77 -0.97 -9.62
CA THR A 101 -20.48 -0.31 -9.87
C THR A 101 -20.07 0.59 -8.71
N VAL A 102 -21.00 1.38 -8.16
CA VAL A 102 -20.73 2.25 -7.01
C VAL A 102 -20.44 1.43 -5.76
N GLU A 103 -21.19 0.35 -5.52
CA GLU A 103 -20.92 -0.58 -4.42
C GLU A 103 -19.55 -1.25 -4.56
N ALA A 104 -19.20 -1.71 -5.75
CA ALA A 104 -17.88 -2.27 -6.03
C ALA A 104 -16.77 -1.24 -5.77
N MET A 105 -16.97 0.01 -6.18
CA MET A 105 -16.02 1.10 -5.95
C MET A 105 -15.87 1.41 -4.45
N LEU A 106 -16.97 1.42 -3.70
CA LEU A 106 -16.99 1.60 -2.26
C LEU A 106 -16.27 0.45 -1.53
N ARG A 107 -16.46 -0.80 -1.96
CA ARG A 107 -15.70 -1.96 -1.47
C ARG A 107 -14.19 -1.80 -1.72
N VAL A 108 -13.79 -1.30 -2.89
CA VAL A 108 -12.37 -1.02 -3.20
C VAL A 108 -11.80 0.05 -2.26
N PHE A 109 -12.56 1.09 -1.92
CA PHE A 109 -12.12 2.07 -0.92
C PHE A 109 -11.97 1.46 0.48
N TYR A 110 -12.86 0.56 0.89
CA TYR A 110 -12.68 -0.17 2.15
C TYR A 110 -11.39 -1.01 2.19
N LEU A 111 -10.96 -1.58 1.06
CA LEU A 111 -9.67 -2.29 0.97
C LEU A 111 -8.46 -1.39 1.24
N THR A 112 -8.58 -0.07 1.03
CA THR A 112 -7.51 0.88 1.38
C THR A 112 -7.44 1.17 2.87
N GLY A 113 -8.45 0.75 3.65
CA GLY A 113 -8.59 1.07 5.07
C GLY A 113 -8.93 2.53 5.35
N ILE A 114 -9.12 3.38 4.34
CA ILE A 114 -9.43 4.81 4.53
C ILE A 114 -10.70 5.15 3.76
N SER A 115 -11.68 5.72 4.46
CA SER A 115 -12.90 6.25 3.86
C SER A 115 -13.16 7.67 4.36
N GLY A 116 -13.93 8.46 3.60
CA GLY A 116 -14.22 9.85 3.93
C GLY A 116 -15.67 10.21 3.66
N LYS A 117 -16.25 10.99 4.56
CA LYS A 117 -17.58 11.59 4.43
C LYS A 117 -17.48 13.10 4.52
N LEU A 118 -18.11 13.81 3.60
CA LEU A 118 -18.19 15.28 3.63
C LEU A 118 -19.04 15.73 4.84
N THR A 119 -18.56 16.75 5.55
CA THR A 119 -19.25 17.42 6.66
C THR A 119 -19.49 18.88 6.30
N GLU A 120 -20.31 19.59 7.08
CA GLU A 120 -20.62 21.01 6.84
C GLU A 120 -19.37 21.91 6.76
N ARG A 121 -18.29 21.54 7.47
CA ARG A 121 -17.07 22.35 7.62
C ARG A 121 -15.84 21.74 6.94
N GLY A 122 -15.97 20.53 6.38
CA GLY A 122 -14.83 19.82 5.80
C GLY A 122 -15.13 18.34 5.57
N VAL A 123 -14.25 17.45 6.05
CA VAL A 123 -14.34 16.00 5.80
C VAL A 123 -14.01 15.22 7.07
N CYS A 124 -14.82 14.20 7.35
CA CYS A 124 -14.58 13.21 8.39
C CYS A 124 -14.04 11.92 7.75
N PHE A 125 -12.82 11.55 8.11
CA PHE A 125 -12.17 10.32 7.70
C PHE A 125 -12.41 9.19 8.71
N CYS A 126 -12.64 7.99 8.21
CA CYS A 126 -12.61 6.74 8.97
C CYS A 126 -11.41 5.92 8.51
N LEU A 127 -10.47 5.67 9.43
CA LEU A 127 -9.28 4.86 9.26
C LEU A 127 -9.53 3.50 9.91
N SER A 128 -9.86 2.51 9.10
CA SER A 128 -10.02 1.12 9.50
C SER A 128 -8.66 0.42 9.48
N THR A 129 -8.29 -0.20 10.59
CA THR A 129 -7.05 -0.95 10.72
C THR A 129 -7.27 -2.42 10.37
N ALA A 130 -6.24 -3.04 9.81
CA ALA A 130 -6.26 -4.45 9.47
C ALA A 130 -4.90 -5.10 9.77
N TYR A 131 -4.95 -6.36 10.19
CA TYR A 131 -3.76 -7.15 10.42
C TYR A 131 -4.01 -8.63 10.08
N ASP A 132 -3.08 -9.24 9.35
CA ASP A 132 -3.14 -10.65 8.92
C ASP A 132 -4.48 -11.04 8.27
N GLY A 133 -5.04 -10.16 7.42
CA GLY A 133 -6.29 -10.38 6.71
C GLY A 133 -7.57 -10.05 7.50
N ASN A 134 -7.46 -9.65 8.77
CA ASN A 134 -8.61 -9.31 9.62
C ASN A 134 -8.74 -7.80 9.79
N TYR A 135 -9.95 -7.27 9.63
CA TYR A 135 -10.28 -5.91 10.05
C TYR A 135 -10.43 -5.86 11.57
N LEU A 136 -9.86 -4.83 12.18
CA LEU A 136 -9.77 -4.68 13.64
C LEU A 136 -10.48 -3.40 14.07
N ASP A 137 -9.73 -2.42 14.58
CA ASP A 137 -10.28 -1.18 15.13
C ASP A 137 -10.49 -0.12 14.03
N SER A 138 -11.46 0.78 14.21
CA SER A 138 -11.70 1.95 13.34
C SER A 138 -11.49 3.25 14.12
N TYR A 139 -10.80 4.21 13.50
CA TYR A 139 -10.50 5.52 14.06
C TYR A 139 -11.08 6.63 13.20
N TYR A 140 -11.59 7.67 13.85
CA TYR A 140 -12.25 8.79 13.18
C TYR A 140 -11.42 10.06 13.29
N LEU A 141 -11.41 10.85 12.22
CA LEU A 141 -10.68 12.10 12.13
C LEU A 141 -11.50 13.14 11.37
N ASP A 142 -11.96 14.16 12.07
CA ASP A 142 -12.72 15.28 11.51
C ASP A 142 -11.79 16.45 11.19
N ILE A 143 -11.72 16.82 9.91
CA ILE A 143 -10.83 17.86 9.37
C ILE A 143 -11.66 19.00 8.80
N VAL A 144 -11.36 20.22 9.24
CA VAL A 144 -11.90 21.46 8.68
C VAL A 144 -10.97 21.91 7.55
N ILE A 145 -11.54 22.12 6.35
CA ILE A 145 -10.78 22.41 5.12
C ILE A 145 -10.53 23.91 4.95
N THR A 146 -11.23 24.76 5.71
CA THR A 146 -10.97 26.20 5.75
C THR A 146 -9.52 26.46 6.13
N GLN A 147 -8.80 27.25 5.33
CA GLN A 147 -7.38 27.48 5.59
C GLN A 147 -7.17 28.33 6.87
N PRO A 148 -6.17 27.98 7.71
CA PRO A 148 -5.32 26.78 7.60
C PRO A 148 -6.10 25.51 7.98
N VAL A 149 -5.83 24.39 7.30
CA VAL A 149 -6.51 23.11 7.51
C VAL A 149 -6.30 22.65 8.96
N ARG A 150 -7.36 22.28 9.67
CA ARG A 150 -7.29 21.95 11.12
C ARG A 150 -8.00 20.65 11.44
N ILE A 151 -7.46 19.92 12.40
CA ILE A 151 -8.14 18.78 13.03
C ILE A 151 -9.11 19.33 14.06
N HIS A 152 -10.40 19.06 13.88
CA HIS A 152 -11.45 19.49 14.80
C HIS A 152 -11.70 18.45 15.90
N ARG A 153 -11.87 17.18 15.53
CA ARG A 153 -12.10 16.06 16.45
C ARG A 153 -11.40 14.80 15.96
N HIS A 154 -11.00 13.92 16.88
CA HIS A 154 -10.45 12.61 16.52
C HIS A 154 -10.66 11.58 17.62
N SER A 155 -10.64 10.30 17.25
CA SER A 155 -10.56 9.17 18.19
C SER A 155 -9.17 8.51 18.24
N VAL A 156 -8.18 9.10 17.57
CA VAL A 156 -6.79 8.62 17.58
C VAL A 156 -6.23 8.58 19.02
N PRO A 157 -5.61 7.46 19.45
CA PRO A 157 -5.05 7.34 20.80
C PRO A 157 -3.96 8.37 21.09
N ILE A 158 -3.90 8.86 22.33
CA ILE A 158 -3.03 9.97 22.76
C ILE A 158 -1.53 9.75 22.54
N PHE A 159 -1.11 8.49 22.51
CA PHE A 159 0.29 8.08 22.35
C PHE A 159 0.73 8.01 20.88
N ILE A 160 -0.21 8.09 19.93
CA ILE A 160 0.11 8.20 18.50
C ILE A 160 0.49 9.67 18.24
N PRO A 161 1.61 9.95 17.53
CA PRO A 161 2.15 11.31 17.40
C PRO A 161 1.38 12.18 16.40
N LEU A 162 0.06 12.26 16.52
CA LEU A 162 -0.85 12.94 15.59
C LEU A 162 -0.46 14.41 15.38
N LYS A 163 -0.13 15.13 16.45
CA LYS A 163 0.30 16.54 16.36
C LYS A 163 1.56 16.70 15.50
N ARG A 164 2.53 15.80 15.65
CA ARG A 164 3.80 15.82 14.89
C ARG A 164 3.55 15.51 13.41
N ILE A 165 2.72 14.51 13.13
CA ILE A 165 2.35 14.11 11.76
C ILE A 165 1.56 15.24 11.08
N ALA A 166 0.62 15.87 11.80
CA ALA A 166 -0.17 16.98 11.30
C ALA A 166 0.68 18.21 10.98
N ALA A 167 1.60 18.59 11.87
CA ALA A 167 2.50 19.73 11.64
C ALA A 167 3.36 19.56 10.37
N LYS A 168 3.75 18.32 10.05
CA LYS A 168 4.61 18.01 8.90
C LYS A 168 3.86 17.97 7.56
N TYR A 169 2.64 17.43 7.55
CA TYR A 169 1.97 17.07 6.31
C TYR A 169 0.58 17.67 6.11
N LEU A 170 -0.13 18.11 7.17
CA LEU A 170 -1.55 18.48 7.06
C LEU A 170 -1.79 19.66 6.13
N GLN A 171 -0.86 20.63 6.08
CA GLN A 171 -0.99 21.81 5.21
C GLN A 171 -0.48 21.59 3.79
N THR A 172 0.39 20.60 3.58
CA THR A 172 1.14 20.42 2.32
C THR A 172 0.65 19.23 1.53
N ASP A 173 0.45 18.08 2.18
CA ASP A 173 -0.01 16.85 1.56
C ASP A 173 -0.88 16.02 2.52
N VAL A 174 -2.20 16.22 2.40
CA VAL A 174 -3.20 15.48 3.18
C VAL A 174 -3.12 13.96 2.92
N ARG A 175 -2.68 13.52 1.73
CA ARG A 175 -2.55 12.09 1.43
C ARG A 175 -1.39 11.49 2.21
N CYS A 176 -0.24 12.17 2.22
CA CYS A 176 0.91 11.75 3.01
C CYS A 176 0.59 11.75 4.52
N PHE A 177 -0.15 12.76 4.99
CA PHE A 177 -0.66 12.82 6.35
C PHE A 177 -1.51 11.58 6.70
N LEU A 178 -2.52 11.26 5.88
CA LEU A 178 -3.41 10.10 6.11
C LEU A 178 -2.67 8.76 6.01
N ALA A 179 -1.77 8.61 5.04
CA ALA A 179 -0.97 7.41 4.88
C ALA A 179 -0.05 7.17 6.10
N THR A 180 0.62 8.22 6.57
CA THR A 180 1.51 8.15 7.73
C THR A 180 0.72 7.83 9.01
N LEU A 181 -0.43 8.49 9.21
CA LEU A 181 -1.30 8.20 10.35
C LEU A 181 -1.84 6.77 10.31
N SER A 182 -2.26 6.30 9.13
CA SER A 182 -2.73 4.93 8.92
C SER A 182 -1.64 3.90 9.23
N ALA A 183 -0.38 4.16 8.84
CA ALA A 183 0.75 3.30 9.16
C ALA A 183 0.95 3.16 10.68
N HIS A 184 0.99 4.27 11.41
CA HIS A 184 1.09 4.26 12.87
C HIS A 184 -0.05 3.50 13.55
N LEU A 185 -1.30 3.69 13.09
CA LEU A 185 -2.47 3.01 13.64
C LEU A 185 -2.44 1.50 13.35
N ASN A 186 -2.15 1.10 12.11
CA ASN A 186 -2.03 -0.32 11.74
C ASN A 186 -0.91 -1.01 12.50
N ALA A 187 0.23 -0.34 12.70
CA ALA A 187 1.34 -0.86 13.48
C ALA A 187 0.95 -1.09 14.94
N TYR A 188 0.33 -0.09 15.59
CA TYR A 188 -0.16 -0.21 16.95
C TYR A 188 -1.17 -1.36 17.11
N VAL A 189 -2.21 -1.38 16.25
CA VAL A 189 -3.26 -2.41 16.31
C VAL A 189 -2.69 -3.78 15.99
N GLY A 190 -1.72 -3.89 15.07
CA GLY A 190 -1.01 -5.13 14.78
C GLY A 190 -0.18 -5.65 15.96
N ARG A 191 0.49 -4.77 16.72
CA ARG A 191 1.21 -5.17 17.95
C ARG A 191 0.26 -5.63 19.05
N LYS A 192 -0.84 -4.89 19.25
CA LYS A 192 -1.93 -5.26 20.18
C LYS A 192 -2.53 -6.62 19.82
N TYR A 193 -2.90 -6.82 18.56
CA TYR A 193 -3.46 -8.07 18.06
C TYR A 193 -2.54 -9.26 18.33
N GLN A 194 -1.26 -9.15 17.98
CA GLN A 194 -0.28 -10.21 18.21
C GLN A 194 -0.13 -10.56 19.70
N ALA A 195 -0.06 -9.54 20.55
CA ALA A 195 0.04 -9.71 22.00
C ALA A 195 -1.21 -10.38 22.59
N ASP A 196 -2.40 -9.92 22.21
CA ASP A 196 -3.67 -10.47 22.70
C ASP A 196 -3.92 -11.88 22.14
N TYR A 197 -3.52 -12.15 20.90
CA TYR A 197 -3.57 -13.49 20.29
C TYR A 197 -2.67 -14.47 21.06
N LEU A 198 -1.43 -14.07 21.35
CA LEU A 198 -0.50 -14.91 22.10
C LEU A 198 -1.06 -15.24 23.49
N GLN A 199 -1.56 -14.23 24.20
CA GLN A 199 -2.16 -14.41 25.52
C GLN A 199 -3.40 -15.32 25.48
N LYS A 200 -4.20 -15.27 24.42
CA LYS A 200 -5.43 -16.07 24.28
C LYS A 200 -5.15 -17.52 23.85
N HIS A 201 -4.23 -17.74 22.92
CA HIS A 201 -4.04 -19.03 22.27
C HIS A 201 -2.85 -19.84 22.81
N PHE A 202 -1.90 -19.18 23.48
CA PHE A 202 -0.70 -19.82 24.01
C PHE A 202 -0.54 -19.62 25.52
N SER A 203 -1.61 -19.28 26.25
CA SER A 203 -1.56 -19.05 27.70
C SER A 203 -0.92 -20.20 28.49
N ALA A 204 -1.09 -21.45 28.03
CA ALA A 204 -0.50 -22.63 28.67
C ALA A 204 1.03 -22.73 28.48
N PHE A 205 1.57 -22.16 27.39
CA PHE A 205 3.00 -22.11 27.11
C PHE A 205 3.68 -20.90 27.74
N LEU A 206 2.92 -19.86 28.06
CA LEU A 206 3.41 -18.64 28.68
C LEU A 206 3.58 -18.82 30.19
N GLY A 207 4.76 -18.49 30.71
CA GLY A 207 4.98 -18.37 32.14
C GLY A 207 4.31 -17.10 32.70
N GLY A 208 3.87 -17.15 33.96
CA GLY A 208 2.98 -16.15 34.59
C GLY A 208 3.44 -14.68 34.66
N HIS A 209 4.57 -14.33 34.08
CA HIS A 209 5.01 -12.95 33.93
C HIS A 209 4.71 -12.46 32.51
N TRP A 210 3.72 -11.56 32.38
CA TRP A 210 3.34 -10.90 31.13
C TRP A 210 3.30 -9.38 31.34
N GLN A 211 4.17 -8.65 30.64
CA GLN A 211 4.28 -7.21 30.72
C GLN A 211 4.13 -6.58 29.35
N LYS A 212 3.26 -5.58 29.27
CA LYS A 212 3.02 -4.75 28.08
C LYS A 212 2.77 -3.32 28.50
N ASN A 213 3.17 -2.36 27.66
CA ASN A 213 2.76 -0.97 27.84
C ASN A 213 1.61 -0.58 26.91
N SER A 214 1.03 0.60 27.11
CA SER A 214 -0.15 1.04 26.36
C SER A 214 0.07 1.15 24.84
N LEU A 215 1.31 1.40 24.40
CA LEU A 215 1.70 1.49 22.99
C LEU A 215 2.00 0.13 22.34
N TYR A 216 2.09 -0.93 23.17
CA TYR A 216 2.61 -2.24 22.79
C TYR A 216 3.99 -2.16 22.10
N ASN A 217 4.79 -1.14 22.41
CA ASN A 217 6.14 -0.99 21.85
C ASN A 217 7.23 -1.61 22.75
N MET A 218 6.82 -2.17 23.88
CA MET A 218 7.62 -3.06 24.71
C MET A 218 6.73 -4.21 25.20
N LEU A 219 7.16 -5.44 24.94
CA LEU A 219 6.55 -6.66 25.46
C LEU A 219 7.62 -7.46 26.18
N ALA A 220 7.33 -7.93 27.39
CA ALA A 220 8.20 -8.83 28.12
C ALA A 220 7.39 -9.98 28.71
N PHE A 221 7.80 -11.21 28.42
CA PHE A 221 7.08 -12.40 28.87
C PHE A 221 8.00 -13.59 29.01
N ASN A 222 7.55 -14.60 29.74
CA ASN A 222 8.25 -15.88 29.83
C ASN A 222 7.49 -16.95 29.06
N TYR A 223 8.20 -17.95 28.54
CA TYR A 223 7.58 -19.17 28.01
C TYR A 223 8.52 -20.35 28.21
N ASP A 224 7.93 -21.54 28.28
CA ASP A 224 8.68 -22.75 28.56
C ASP A 224 9.12 -23.44 27.26
N VAL A 225 10.37 -23.89 27.25
CA VAL A 225 10.96 -24.67 26.16
C VAL A 225 11.32 -26.04 26.70
N THR A 226 10.68 -27.07 26.15
CA THR A 226 10.93 -28.46 26.48
C THR A 226 12.08 -29.01 25.63
N THR A 227 13.01 -29.70 26.27
CA THR A 227 13.98 -30.62 25.66
C THR A 227 13.62 -32.05 26.08
N GLU A 228 14.30 -33.06 25.53
CA GLU A 228 14.07 -34.47 25.86
C GLU A 228 14.18 -34.77 27.36
N SER A 229 15.01 -34.02 28.09
CA SER A 229 15.35 -34.29 29.47
C SER A 229 14.72 -33.31 30.47
N SER A 230 14.30 -32.12 30.05
CA SER A 230 13.90 -31.05 30.98
C SER A 230 13.15 -29.89 30.31
N THR A 231 12.50 -29.05 31.12
CA THR A 231 11.81 -27.84 30.67
C THR A 231 12.53 -26.60 31.20
N PHE A 232 12.82 -25.64 30.33
CA PHE A 232 13.55 -24.43 30.69
C PHE A 232 12.72 -23.17 30.39
N PRO A 233 12.61 -22.23 31.36
CA PRO A 233 11.89 -20.98 31.14
C PRO A 233 12.76 -19.99 30.38
N PHE A 234 12.31 -19.58 29.20
CA PHE A 234 12.90 -18.50 28.42
C PHE A 234 12.23 -17.18 28.80
N ARG A 235 13.02 -16.13 29.03
CA ARG A 235 12.55 -14.76 29.25
C ARG A 235 12.78 -13.92 28.00
N VAL A 236 11.71 -13.40 27.44
CA VAL A 236 11.71 -12.56 26.24
C VAL A 236 11.50 -11.10 26.61
N LYS A 237 12.23 -10.23 25.93
CA LYS A 237 11.92 -8.81 25.84
C LYS A 237 11.99 -8.35 24.39
N LEU A 238 10.87 -7.84 23.88
CA LEU A 238 10.69 -7.31 22.53
C LEU A 238 10.56 -5.78 22.61
N LEU A 239 11.32 -5.08 21.78
CA LEU A 239 11.26 -3.63 21.65
C LEU A 239 10.93 -3.23 20.21
N TYR A 240 9.97 -2.33 20.06
CA TYR A 240 9.50 -1.82 18.77
C TYR A 240 9.92 -0.36 18.66
N GLY A 241 11.13 -0.12 18.16
CA GLY A 241 11.67 1.22 17.96
C GLY A 241 10.93 1.96 16.84
N ASP A 242 10.60 1.23 15.77
CA ASP A 242 9.83 1.75 14.65
C ASP A 242 8.33 1.67 14.93
N LEU A 243 7.74 2.80 15.33
CA LEU A 243 6.32 2.86 15.69
C LEU A 243 5.36 2.64 14.51
N ASP A 244 5.86 2.70 13.27
CA ASP A 244 5.14 2.40 12.02
C ASP A 244 5.19 0.93 11.61
N ARG A 245 5.83 0.06 12.41
CA ARG A 245 5.96 -1.36 12.13
C ARG A 245 5.33 -2.22 13.22
N SER A 246 4.77 -3.35 12.81
CA SER A 246 4.18 -4.34 13.73
C SER A 246 5.17 -5.41 14.20
N LEU A 247 6.39 -5.42 13.64
CA LEU A 247 7.47 -6.33 14.04
C LEU A 247 8.47 -5.60 14.95
N PRO A 248 9.06 -6.30 15.92
CA PRO A 248 10.03 -5.70 16.83
C PRO A 248 11.31 -5.34 16.08
N THR A 249 11.93 -4.25 16.50
CA THR A 249 13.26 -3.82 16.03
C THR A 249 14.35 -4.59 16.76
N GLU A 250 14.11 -4.93 18.03
CA GLU A 250 15.03 -5.69 18.86
C GLU A 250 14.27 -6.79 19.61
N ALA A 251 14.86 -7.98 19.63
CA ALA A 251 14.41 -9.10 20.45
C ALA A 251 15.58 -9.60 21.30
N SER A 252 15.30 -9.90 22.56
CA SER A 252 16.24 -10.56 23.45
C SER A 252 15.55 -11.74 24.10
N VAL A 253 16.23 -12.88 24.07
CA VAL A 253 15.78 -14.13 24.69
C VAL A 253 16.88 -14.54 25.64
N SER A 254 16.56 -14.61 26.93
CA SER A 254 17.49 -14.92 28.01
C SER A 254 17.04 -16.16 28.74
N CYS A 255 18.02 -16.97 29.15
CA CYS A 255 17.83 -18.16 29.98
C CYS A 255 18.61 -17.97 31.29
N LYS A 256 18.39 -18.83 32.28
CA LYS A 256 19.24 -18.83 33.50
C LYS A 256 20.70 -19.18 33.14
N GLU A 257 21.64 -18.88 34.02
CA GLU A 257 23.08 -18.91 33.73
C GLU A 257 23.69 -20.33 33.60
N ASP A 258 23.03 -21.36 34.12
CA ASP A 258 23.49 -22.77 34.06
C ASP A 258 22.76 -23.59 32.98
N VAL A 259 22.87 -23.20 31.71
CA VAL A 259 22.06 -23.81 30.63
C VAL A 259 22.95 -24.33 29.48
N PRO A 260 22.66 -25.52 28.92
CA PRO A 260 23.40 -26.10 27.79
C PRO A 260 23.56 -25.16 26.59
N ALA A 261 24.70 -25.27 25.87
CA ALA A 261 24.99 -24.46 24.69
C ALA A 261 23.90 -24.54 23.60
N SER A 262 23.28 -25.71 23.41
CA SER A 262 22.18 -25.90 22.45
C SER A 262 20.96 -25.02 22.74
N LEU A 263 20.68 -24.70 24.00
CA LEU A 263 19.59 -23.80 24.38
C LEU A 263 19.95 -22.33 24.18
N LEU A 264 21.23 -21.97 24.32
CA LEU A 264 21.71 -20.63 23.96
C LEU A 264 21.58 -20.39 22.45
N GLU A 265 21.94 -21.39 21.63
CA GLU A 265 21.72 -21.35 20.19
C GLU A 265 20.22 -21.23 19.86
N LYS A 266 19.38 -22.04 20.51
CA LYS A 266 17.92 -21.97 20.35
C LYS A 266 17.35 -20.61 20.75
N ALA A 267 17.86 -20.00 21.82
CA ALA A 267 17.49 -18.64 22.24
C ALA A 267 17.86 -17.60 21.17
N ALA A 268 19.05 -17.70 20.57
CA ALA A 268 19.46 -16.84 19.47
C ALA A 268 18.58 -17.02 18.21
N THR A 269 18.23 -18.27 17.86
CA THR A 269 17.29 -18.57 16.78
C THR A 269 15.89 -18.02 17.06
N HIS A 270 15.39 -18.15 18.29
CA HIS A 270 14.08 -17.61 18.65
C HIS A 270 14.08 -16.08 18.61
N SER A 271 15.18 -15.44 19.04
CA SER A 271 15.36 -13.99 18.93
C SER A 271 15.28 -13.51 17.47
N SER A 272 16.00 -14.18 16.55
CA SER A 272 15.95 -13.83 15.14
C SER A 272 14.57 -14.09 14.51
N LEU A 273 13.86 -15.14 14.94
CA LEU A 273 12.49 -15.41 14.51
C LEU A 273 11.52 -14.30 14.93
N PHE A 274 11.62 -13.80 16.18
CA PHE A 274 10.75 -12.72 16.64
C PHE A 274 10.95 -11.41 15.87
N MET A 275 12.16 -11.14 15.37
CA MET A 275 12.42 -9.93 14.57
C MET A 275 11.89 -10.03 13.13
N ASN A 276 11.84 -11.25 12.57
CA ASN A 276 11.52 -11.46 11.16
C ASN A 276 10.10 -11.99 10.92
N MET A 277 9.39 -12.39 11.98
CA MET A 277 8.09 -13.03 11.88
C MET A 277 7.12 -12.49 12.94
N ALA A 278 5.83 -12.48 12.59
CA ALA A 278 4.77 -12.13 13.54
C ALA A 278 4.79 -13.09 14.74
N LEU A 279 4.52 -12.55 15.92
CA LEU A 279 4.69 -13.26 17.19
C LEU A 279 3.88 -14.57 17.26
N HIS A 280 2.62 -14.53 16.84
CA HIS A 280 1.75 -15.72 16.81
C HIS A 280 2.27 -16.80 15.85
N LYS A 281 2.83 -16.39 14.70
CA LYS A 281 3.41 -17.31 13.71
C LYS A 281 4.70 -17.93 14.20
N ALA A 282 5.54 -17.18 14.94
CA ALA A 282 6.74 -17.73 15.57
C ALA A 282 6.39 -18.78 16.64
N PHE A 283 5.33 -18.57 17.41
CA PHE A 283 4.86 -19.59 18.36
C PHE A 283 4.26 -20.81 17.67
N ASP A 284 3.59 -20.63 16.53
CA ASP A 284 3.16 -21.77 15.70
C ASP A 284 4.35 -22.59 15.18
N THR A 285 5.48 -21.96 14.82
CA THR A 285 6.68 -22.71 14.40
C THR A 285 7.31 -23.44 15.57
N PHE A 286 7.36 -22.85 16.77
CA PHE A 286 7.86 -23.52 17.97
C PHE A 286 7.04 -24.76 18.31
N ARG A 287 5.70 -24.66 18.25
CA ARG A 287 4.80 -25.79 18.49
C ARG A 287 5.03 -26.91 17.49
N LYS A 288 5.09 -26.60 16.19
CA LYS A 288 5.35 -27.60 15.14
C LYS A 288 6.70 -28.28 15.32
N ALA A 289 7.75 -27.51 15.66
CA ALA A 289 9.07 -28.07 15.91
C ALA A 289 9.12 -28.98 17.15
N ALA A 290 8.24 -28.78 18.13
CA ALA A 290 8.09 -29.70 19.27
C ALA A 290 7.34 -30.99 18.90
N GLU A 291 6.48 -30.95 17.88
CA GLU A 291 5.70 -32.10 17.40
C GLU A 291 6.47 -33.00 16.42
N THR A 292 7.48 -32.47 15.73
CA THR A 292 8.43 -33.24 14.90
C THR A 292 9.77 -33.37 15.61
N PRO A 293 9.97 -34.39 16.46
CA PRO A 293 11.30 -34.70 16.97
C PRO A 293 12.21 -35.09 15.80
N ASP A 294 13.44 -34.60 15.86
CA ASP A 294 14.50 -34.79 14.88
C ASP A 294 14.83 -36.28 14.74
N ASN A 295 14.22 -36.95 13.76
CA ASN A 295 14.54 -38.32 13.39
C ASN A 295 15.74 -38.28 12.43
N THR A 296 16.91 -37.95 12.95
CA THR A 296 18.18 -38.06 12.22
C THR A 296 18.90 -39.36 12.59
N GLU A 297 18.41 -40.47 12.06
CA GLU A 297 19.29 -41.61 11.73
C GLU A 297 19.09 -42.02 10.27
N GLY A 298 20.16 -41.81 9.50
CA GLY A 298 20.50 -42.30 8.17
C GLY A 298 19.41 -42.91 7.30
N THR A 299 18.99 -42.20 6.25
CA THR A 299 18.81 -42.81 4.92
C THR A 299 18.99 -41.76 3.83
N VAL A 300 19.89 -42.03 2.88
CA VAL A 300 20.12 -41.23 1.67
C VAL A 300 18.88 -41.31 0.77
N PRO A 301 18.30 -40.20 0.27
CA PRO A 301 17.26 -40.30 -0.74
C PRO A 301 17.88 -40.40 -2.12
N HIS A 302 17.71 -41.59 -2.71
CA HIS A 302 17.80 -41.86 -4.14
C HIS A 302 16.71 -41.05 -4.88
N TRP A 303 17.02 -40.65 -6.11
CA TRP A 303 16.20 -39.78 -6.96
C TRP A 303 14.84 -40.37 -7.40
N ALA A 304 13.97 -39.44 -7.77
CA ALA A 304 12.96 -39.47 -8.84
C ALA A 304 11.51 -39.92 -8.52
N GLY A 305 10.63 -38.91 -8.53
CA GLY A 305 9.51 -38.87 -9.47
C GLY A 305 8.21 -39.55 -9.03
N GLN A 306 7.30 -38.77 -8.46
CA GLN A 306 5.89 -38.82 -8.87
C GLN A 306 5.18 -37.51 -8.51
N GLU A 307 4.81 -36.79 -9.57
CA GLU A 307 3.83 -35.72 -9.55
C GLU A 307 2.50 -36.25 -9.01
N THR A 308 1.94 -35.57 -8.02
CA THR A 308 0.50 -35.61 -7.76
C THR A 308 0.00 -34.18 -7.65
N PHE A 309 -0.79 -33.81 -8.65
CA PHE A 309 -1.57 -32.58 -8.70
C PHE A 309 -2.58 -32.56 -7.56
N LEU A 310 -2.52 -31.52 -6.71
CA LEU A 310 -3.67 -31.06 -5.94
C LEU A 310 -3.93 -29.60 -6.29
N THR A 311 -4.90 -29.44 -7.19
CA THR A 311 -5.59 -28.21 -7.53
C THR A 311 -6.31 -27.67 -6.30
N ALA A 312 -5.72 -26.66 -5.66
CA ALA A 312 -6.44 -25.77 -4.75
C ALA A 312 -6.57 -24.40 -5.43
N GLY A 313 -7.82 -23.96 -5.62
CA GLY A 313 -8.17 -22.78 -6.42
C GLY A 313 -7.55 -21.49 -5.89
N MET A 314 -6.46 -21.06 -6.53
CA MET A 314 -6.00 -19.69 -6.47
C MET A 314 -6.88 -18.83 -7.39
N GLY A 315 -7.76 -18.04 -6.80
CA GLY A 315 -8.38 -16.90 -7.47
C GLY A 315 -7.30 -15.90 -7.88
N HIS A 316 -6.81 -16.04 -9.11
CA HIS A 316 -5.96 -15.04 -9.77
C HIS A 316 -6.78 -13.76 -9.99
N LEU A 317 -6.70 -12.83 -9.04
CA LEU A 317 -7.05 -11.44 -9.28
C LEU A 317 -5.96 -10.82 -10.18
N ARG A 318 -6.17 -10.94 -11.49
CA ARG A 318 -5.43 -10.15 -12.48
C ARG A 318 -5.74 -8.67 -12.23
N PHE A 319 -4.77 -7.94 -11.70
CA PHE A 319 -4.80 -6.49 -11.66
C PHE A 319 -4.94 -5.96 -13.09
N SER A 320 -6.10 -5.37 -13.38
CA SER A 320 -6.35 -4.68 -14.65
C SER A 320 -5.45 -3.46 -14.72
N LYS A 321 -4.82 -3.25 -15.90
CA LYS A 321 -4.02 -2.05 -16.25
C LYS A 321 -4.72 -0.71 -15.98
N SER A 322 -6.02 -0.71 -15.69
CA SER A 322 -6.80 0.46 -15.30
C SER A 322 -6.48 0.99 -13.89
N GLN A 323 -6.01 0.15 -12.95
CA GLN A 323 -5.72 0.58 -11.57
C GLN A 323 -4.40 1.36 -11.45
N ALA A 324 -3.44 1.15 -12.36
CA ALA A 324 -2.19 1.90 -12.39
C ALA A 324 -2.34 3.32 -12.99
N THR A 325 -3.44 3.58 -13.72
CA THR A 325 -3.70 4.88 -14.36
C THR A 325 -4.31 5.87 -13.37
N TRP A 326 -5.14 5.41 -12.44
CA TRP A 326 -5.85 6.28 -11.49
C TRP A 326 -4.92 6.94 -10.46
N MET A 327 -3.84 6.26 -10.05
CA MET A 327 -2.82 6.86 -9.16
C MET A 327 -2.01 7.98 -9.85
N ARG A 328 -2.05 8.09 -11.19
CA ARG A 328 -1.27 9.06 -11.96
C ARG A 328 -2.04 10.35 -12.29
N GLU A 329 -3.38 10.32 -12.31
CA GLU A 329 -4.22 11.42 -12.82
C GLU A 329 -4.67 12.45 -11.78
N ILE A 330 -4.41 12.23 -10.47
CA ILE A 330 -4.71 13.24 -9.42
C ILE A 330 -3.59 14.31 -9.34
N GLY A 331 -2.51 14.18 -10.12
CA GLY A 331 -1.35 15.08 -10.08
C GLY A 331 -1.33 16.22 -11.11
N THR A 332 -2.29 16.32 -12.02
CA THR A 332 -2.28 17.34 -13.08
C THR A 332 -3.67 17.89 -13.33
N SER A 333 -4.05 18.90 -12.54
CA SER A 333 -5.12 19.84 -12.90
C SER A 333 -4.58 21.25 -12.67
N GLU A 334 -3.79 21.74 -13.63
CA GLU A 334 -3.53 23.17 -13.77
C GLU A 334 -4.86 23.89 -14.07
N HIS A 335 -5.18 24.88 -13.24
CA HIS A 335 -6.27 25.80 -13.48
C HIS A 335 -5.96 26.66 -14.72
N GLN A 336 -6.73 26.47 -15.78
CA GLN A 336 -6.85 27.42 -16.89
C GLN A 336 -8.17 28.17 -16.71
N ALA A 337 -8.11 29.41 -16.26
CA ALA A 337 -9.26 30.32 -16.18
C ALA A 337 -9.59 30.87 -17.58
N PRO A 338 -10.88 31.00 -17.96
CA PRO A 338 -11.27 31.64 -19.20
C PRO A 338 -11.55 33.13 -18.96
N GLY A 339 -11.00 33.99 -19.83
CA GLY A 339 -11.31 35.42 -19.84
C GLY A 339 -10.76 36.09 -21.09
N LEU A 340 -11.54 36.07 -22.17
CA LEU A 340 -11.35 36.91 -23.35
C LEU A 340 -12.70 37.55 -23.68
N CYS A 341 -12.77 38.88 -23.63
CA CYS A 341 -13.07 39.72 -24.80
C CYS A 341 -13.00 41.22 -24.44
N HIS A 342 -12.20 41.94 -25.24
CA HIS A 342 -12.20 43.35 -25.68
C HIS A 342 -12.69 44.46 -24.71
N GLY A 343 -12.01 45.59 -24.46
CA GLY A 343 -10.92 46.28 -25.15
C GLY A 343 -11.41 47.66 -25.63
N GLN A 344 -11.02 48.76 -24.97
CA GLN A 344 -10.67 50.07 -25.58
C GLN A 344 -10.35 51.17 -24.54
N LEU A 345 -9.12 51.68 -24.63
CA LEU A 345 -8.65 53.08 -24.54
C LEU A 345 -9.45 54.11 -23.69
N TYR A 346 -8.80 54.76 -22.72
CA TYR A 346 -8.32 56.16 -22.81
C TYR A 346 -7.76 56.69 -21.46
N LEU A 347 -6.56 57.29 -21.55
CA LEU A 347 -5.95 58.43 -20.80
C LEU A 347 -6.24 58.66 -19.29
N ALA A 348 -5.13 58.84 -18.55
CA ALA A 348 -5.04 59.60 -17.29
C ALA A 348 -5.39 61.10 -17.53
N PRO A 349 -5.70 61.91 -16.48
CA PRO A 349 -4.62 62.44 -15.62
C PRO A 349 -4.98 62.70 -14.13
N GLU A 350 -3.89 62.91 -13.38
CA GLU A 350 -3.68 63.77 -12.20
C GLU A 350 -4.87 64.34 -11.41
N HIS A 351 -4.87 64.09 -10.09
CA HIS A 351 -4.59 65.11 -9.07
C HIS A 351 -4.23 64.48 -7.72
#